data_AF-A0A9P8W2C5-F1
#
_entry.id   AF-A0A9P8W2C5-F1
#
_cell.length_a   1.000
_cell.length_b   1.000
_cell.length_c   1.000
_cell.angle_alpha   90.00
_cell.angle_beta   90.00
_cell.angle_gamma   90.00
#
_symmetry.space_group_name_H-M   'P 1'
#
loop_
_entity.id
_entity.type
_entity.pdbx_description
1 polymer ?
#
loop_
_entity_poly.entity_id
_entity_poly.type
_entity_poly.pdbx_seq_one_letter_code
_entity_poly.pdbx_strand_id
1 'polypeptide(L)'
;MKFAGAATIALAAMPHVTLAHYFFPHLYVNDVKSEEFEYVRRSTQGFQPHFGFDILSSDDMRCNTGAQANAGSTKLASINAGDTIGFGTNLDGNIQHPGPIQVYMSRATGDDVASYDGSGDWFKVYELGANFPMESSGENWQVWGKNRIDFQVPTEVPSGQYLVRIEHLALHRPSGTEFYFNCAHVEVTNTGSALEPSDLVKIPGVYDSTTEGLSPNYSIYSGGTSYPMPGPAIFPTGSEQSATDGSSTTPVNTTPGSTPTALAAEDTGSAGCKSVPKFSRRYYRGN
;
A
#
# COMPACT_ATOMS: atom_id res chain seq x y z
N MET A 1 12.48 5.28 -64.24
CA MET A 1 12.18 6.16 -63.09
C MET A 1 11.70 5.29 -61.94
N LYS A 2 12.49 5.15 -60.87
CA LYS A 2 12.12 4.37 -59.68
C LYS A 2 11.84 5.37 -58.56
N PHE A 3 10.59 5.46 -58.11
CA PHE A 3 10.22 6.24 -56.93
C PHE A 3 10.33 5.33 -55.71
N ALA A 4 11.30 5.59 -54.84
CA ALA A 4 11.37 4.98 -53.51
C ALA A 4 10.55 5.84 -52.56
N GLY A 5 9.39 5.35 -52.14
CA GLY A 5 8.56 5.99 -51.12
C GLY A 5 9.15 5.74 -49.73
N ALA A 6 9.44 6.81 -48.99
CA ALA A 6 9.82 6.72 -47.58
C ALA A 6 8.54 6.54 -46.74
N ALA A 7 8.43 5.40 -46.06
CA ALA A 7 7.38 5.15 -45.07
C ALA A 7 7.85 5.72 -43.72
N THR A 8 7.24 6.82 -43.28
CA THR A 8 7.46 7.39 -41.96
C THR A 8 6.65 6.60 -40.94
N ILE A 9 7.31 5.76 -40.14
CA ILE A 9 6.69 5.09 -38.98
C ILE A 9 6.55 6.14 -37.87
N ALA A 10 5.34 6.64 -37.65
CA ALA A 10 5.03 7.46 -36.48
C ALA A 10 4.94 6.54 -35.25
N LEU A 11 5.99 6.52 -34.44
CA LEU A 11 5.99 5.83 -33.15
C LEU A 11 5.11 6.65 -32.18
N ALA A 12 3.90 6.17 -31.91
CA ALA A 12 3.01 6.78 -30.93
C ALA A 12 3.65 6.67 -29.53
N ALA A 13 4.05 7.81 -28.96
CA ALA A 13 4.41 7.89 -27.55
C ALA A 13 3.12 7.68 -26.74
N MET A 14 2.94 6.48 -26.18
CA MET A 14 1.88 6.26 -25.20
C MET A 14 2.29 7.02 -23.92
N PRO A 15 1.49 7.97 -23.42
CA PRO A 15 1.74 8.55 -22.12
C PRO A 15 1.63 7.42 -21.09
N HIS A 16 2.70 7.19 -20.33
CA HIS A 16 2.66 6.36 -19.14
C HIS A 16 1.74 7.07 -18.12
N VAL A 17 0.47 6.69 -18.09
CA VAL A 17 -0.38 7.00 -16.94
C VAL A 17 0.13 6.16 -15.79
N THR A 18 0.96 6.75 -14.93
CA THR A 18 1.34 6.15 -13.65
C THR A 18 0.07 6.04 -12.81
N LEU A 19 -0.59 4.88 -12.84
CA LEU A 19 -1.77 4.60 -12.05
C LEU A 19 -1.32 4.25 -10.62
N ALA A 20 -0.83 5.26 -9.89
CA ALA A 20 -0.35 5.09 -8.51
C ALA A 20 -1.49 4.95 -7.48
N HIS A 21 -2.74 5.04 -7.93
CA HIS A 21 -3.94 4.95 -7.12
C HIS A 21 -4.50 3.53 -7.10
N TYR A 22 -4.93 3.07 -5.94
CA TYR A 22 -5.38 1.70 -5.71
C TYR A 22 -6.49 1.64 -4.65
N PHE A 23 -7.15 0.51 -4.55
CA PHE A 23 -8.05 0.14 -3.45
C PHE A 23 -7.81 -1.32 -3.09
N PHE A 24 -8.39 -1.80 -1.99
CA PHE A 24 -8.12 -3.14 -1.46
C PHE A 24 -9.35 -4.05 -1.58
N PRO A 25 -9.69 -4.61 -2.75
CA PRO A 25 -10.92 -5.37 -2.91
C PRO A 25 -10.79 -6.87 -2.61
N HIS A 26 -9.57 -7.37 -2.40
CA HIS A 26 -9.31 -8.78 -2.15
C HIS A 26 -8.94 -9.02 -0.70
N LEU A 27 -9.53 -10.04 -0.09
CA LEU A 27 -9.07 -10.60 1.17
C LEU A 27 -8.28 -11.88 0.88
N TYR A 28 -7.17 -12.07 1.58
CA TYR A 28 -6.42 -13.31 1.64
C TYR A 28 -6.68 -13.95 3.00
N VAL A 29 -6.94 -15.25 3.03
CA VAL A 29 -7.00 -16.05 4.25
C VAL A 29 -6.06 -17.23 4.07
N ASN A 30 -4.98 -17.27 4.86
CA ASN A 30 -3.94 -18.31 4.76
C ASN A 30 -3.49 -18.52 3.29
N ASP A 31 -3.09 -17.43 2.64
CA ASP A 31 -2.63 -17.35 1.24
C ASP A 31 -3.68 -17.61 0.14
N VAL A 32 -4.93 -17.89 0.50
CA VAL A 32 -6.01 -18.05 -0.48
C VAL A 32 -6.63 -16.68 -0.79
N LYS A 33 -6.41 -16.18 -2.01
CA LYS A 33 -7.01 -14.94 -2.53
C LYS A 33 -8.51 -15.11 -2.79
N SER A 34 -9.33 -14.19 -2.30
CA SER A 34 -10.77 -14.12 -2.61
C SER A 34 -11.04 -13.52 -3.98
N GLU A 35 -12.25 -13.75 -4.50
CA GLU A 35 -12.77 -12.95 -5.61
C GLU A 35 -12.87 -11.47 -5.21
N GLU A 36 -12.88 -10.58 -6.21
CA GLU A 36 -13.00 -9.13 -6.00
C GLU A 36 -14.30 -8.79 -5.26
N PHE A 37 -14.19 -8.13 -4.10
CA PHE A 37 -15.30 -7.77 -3.22
C PHE A 37 -16.12 -8.94 -2.67
N GLU A 38 -15.55 -10.14 -2.62
CA GLU A 38 -16.24 -11.29 -2.01
C GLU A 38 -16.47 -11.08 -0.52
N TYR A 39 -15.40 -10.77 0.21
CA TYR A 39 -15.42 -10.52 1.65
C TYR A 39 -15.21 -9.05 2.00
N VAL A 40 -14.84 -8.23 1.03
CA VAL A 40 -14.62 -6.79 1.20
C VAL A 40 -15.82 -6.01 0.69
N ARG A 41 -16.30 -5.04 1.47
CA ARG A 41 -17.38 -4.15 1.05
C ARG A 41 -16.94 -3.34 -0.18
N ARG A 42 -17.73 -3.43 -1.25
CA ARG A 42 -17.56 -2.59 -2.44
C ARG A 42 -17.87 -1.13 -2.12
N SER A 43 -16.93 -0.23 -2.42
CA SER A 43 -17.14 1.22 -2.35
C SER A 43 -17.47 1.81 -3.73
N THR A 44 -18.10 2.99 -3.75
CA THR A 44 -18.32 3.76 -4.98
C THR A 44 -17.21 4.77 -5.25
N GLN A 45 -16.26 4.94 -4.33
CA GLN A 45 -15.08 5.79 -4.47
C GLN A 45 -14.13 5.30 -5.59
N GLY A 46 -14.17 4.00 -5.90
CA GLY A 46 -13.27 3.38 -6.87
C GLY A 46 -11.82 3.43 -6.40
N PHE A 47 -10.90 3.71 -7.32
CA PHE A 47 -9.47 3.81 -7.03
C PHE A 47 -9.02 5.17 -6.48
N GLN A 48 -9.91 6.17 -6.44
CA GLN A 48 -9.54 7.49 -5.93
C GLN A 48 -9.36 7.47 -4.41
N PRO A 49 -8.40 8.23 -3.85
CA PRO A 49 -8.32 8.40 -2.42
C PRO A 49 -9.41 9.36 -1.95
N HIS A 50 -9.64 9.38 -0.64
CA HIS A 50 -10.13 10.60 -0.01
C HIS A 50 -8.98 11.57 0.20
N PHE A 51 -9.18 12.84 -0.11
CA PHE A 51 -8.18 13.88 0.03
C PHE A 51 -8.67 14.98 0.96
N GLY A 52 -7.80 15.45 1.86
CA GLY A 52 -8.11 16.54 2.78
C GLY A 52 -8.87 16.09 4.02
N PHE A 53 -9.32 17.07 4.82
CA PHE A 53 -9.85 16.81 6.16
C PHE A 53 -11.35 16.53 6.22
N ASP A 54 -12.10 16.71 5.13
CA ASP A 54 -13.55 16.51 5.12
C ASP A 54 -13.94 15.07 5.46
N ILE A 55 -13.14 14.10 5.02
CA ILE A 55 -13.37 12.69 5.33
C ILE A 55 -13.22 12.40 6.83
N LEU A 56 -12.41 13.16 7.58
CA LEU A 56 -12.11 12.88 8.98
C LEU A 56 -13.32 12.96 9.91
N SER A 57 -14.37 13.69 9.51
CA SER A 57 -15.63 13.80 10.25
C SER A 57 -16.79 13.02 9.63
N SER A 58 -16.57 12.34 8.49
CA SER A 58 -17.62 11.61 7.78
C SER A 58 -17.70 10.16 8.24
N ASP A 59 -18.92 9.61 8.31
CA ASP A 59 -19.13 8.19 8.55
C ASP A 59 -18.53 7.31 7.45
N ASP A 60 -18.34 7.86 6.25
CA ASP A 60 -17.65 7.17 5.16
C ASP A 60 -16.20 6.82 5.54
N MET A 61 -15.57 7.49 6.51
CA MET A 61 -14.20 7.18 6.99
C MET A 61 -14.06 5.76 7.54
N ARG A 62 -15.17 5.13 7.94
CA ARG A 62 -15.18 3.75 8.43
C ARG A 62 -14.78 2.79 7.32
N CYS A 63 -15.56 2.72 6.25
CA CYS A 63 -15.43 1.67 5.23
C CYS A 63 -15.43 2.15 3.78
N ASN A 64 -15.36 3.47 3.59
CA ASN A 64 -15.32 4.19 2.31
C ASN A 64 -16.72 4.49 1.75
N THR A 65 -16.79 5.50 0.88
CA THR A 65 -18.06 6.02 0.35
C THR A 65 -18.84 4.94 -0.38
N GLY A 66 -20.13 4.84 -0.04
CA GLY A 66 -21.05 3.85 -0.61
C GLY A 66 -20.84 2.41 -0.12
N ALA A 67 -19.85 2.14 0.73
CA ALA A 67 -19.57 0.78 1.21
C ALA A 67 -20.69 0.22 2.08
N GLN A 68 -21.36 1.05 2.88
CA GLN A 68 -22.45 0.62 3.75
C GLN A 68 -23.64 0.04 2.97
N ALA A 69 -23.92 0.56 1.76
CA ALA A 69 -24.99 0.04 0.92
C ALA A 69 -24.73 -1.40 0.44
N ASN A 70 -23.48 -1.86 0.48
CA ASN A 70 -23.07 -3.21 0.08
C ASN A 70 -22.87 -4.16 1.28
N ALA A 71 -23.10 -3.70 2.52
CA ALA A 71 -22.89 -4.52 3.73
C ALA A 71 -23.71 -5.82 3.68
N GLY A 72 -25.02 -5.74 3.41
CA GLY A 72 -25.91 -6.90 3.39
C GLY A 72 -25.61 -7.94 2.29
N SER A 73 -24.85 -7.58 1.26
CA SER A 73 -24.45 -8.49 0.17
C SER A 73 -23.01 -8.99 0.28
N THR A 74 -22.20 -8.45 1.20
CA THR A 74 -20.80 -8.84 1.38
C THR A 74 -20.73 -10.15 2.17
N LYS A 75 -20.03 -11.16 1.65
CA LYS A 75 -19.93 -12.47 2.32
C LYS A 75 -19.05 -12.36 3.56
N LEU A 76 -19.18 -13.36 4.44
CA LEU A 76 -18.41 -13.48 5.68
C LEU A 76 -17.25 -14.47 5.50
N ALA A 77 -16.03 -14.05 5.80
CA ALA A 77 -14.86 -14.94 5.81
C ALA A 77 -14.69 -15.56 7.21
N SER A 78 -14.74 -16.88 7.33
CA SER A 78 -14.46 -17.57 8.60
C SER A 78 -12.96 -17.78 8.77
N ILE A 79 -12.42 -17.35 9.91
CA ILE A 79 -11.00 -17.50 10.27
C ILE A 79 -10.86 -17.92 11.74
N ASN A 80 -9.67 -18.37 12.11
CA ASN A 80 -9.26 -18.52 13.50
C ASN A 80 -8.42 -17.33 13.95
N ALA A 81 -8.48 -17.00 15.25
CA ALA A 81 -7.46 -16.15 15.84
C ALA A 81 -6.08 -16.80 15.65
N GLY A 82 -5.07 -16.03 15.23
CA GLY A 82 -3.75 -16.53 14.83
C GLY A 82 -3.60 -16.88 13.35
N ASP A 83 -4.67 -16.94 12.56
CA ASP A 83 -4.56 -17.06 11.10
C ASP A 83 -3.86 -15.83 10.51
N THR A 84 -3.17 -16.03 9.39
CA THR A 84 -2.68 -14.91 8.58
C THR A 84 -3.76 -14.51 7.60
N ILE A 85 -4.16 -13.24 7.66
CA ILE A 85 -5.03 -12.64 6.65
C ILE A 85 -4.33 -11.46 5.99
N GLY A 86 -4.80 -11.08 4.81
CA GLY A 86 -4.21 -9.95 4.10
C GLY A 86 -5.16 -9.26 3.15
N PHE A 87 -4.79 -8.05 2.78
CA PHE A 87 -5.53 -7.25 1.81
C PHE A 87 -4.71 -7.07 0.55
N GLY A 88 -5.27 -7.48 -0.60
CA GLY A 88 -4.67 -7.29 -1.90
C GLY A 88 -5.22 -6.06 -2.62
N THR A 89 -4.37 -5.35 -3.34
CA THR A 89 -4.77 -4.23 -4.18
C THR A 89 -5.52 -4.69 -5.42
N ASN A 90 -6.30 -3.80 -6.01
CA ASN A 90 -6.96 -4.04 -7.29
C ASN A 90 -5.92 -4.26 -8.40
N LEU A 91 -6.22 -5.19 -9.32
CA LEU A 91 -5.37 -5.53 -10.47
C LEU A 91 -3.93 -5.93 -10.09
N ASP A 92 -3.71 -6.37 -8.85
CA ASP A 92 -2.38 -6.68 -8.29
C ASP A 92 -1.39 -5.50 -8.41
N GLY A 93 -1.90 -4.26 -8.46
CA GLY A 93 -1.12 -3.04 -8.63
C GLY A 93 -0.28 -2.70 -7.40
N ASN A 94 0.96 -2.27 -7.61
CA ASN A 94 1.86 -1.94 -6.51
C ASN A 94 1.46 -0.63 -5.83
N ILE A 95 1.59 -0.62 -4.50
CA ILE A 95 1.52 0.58 -3.67
C ILE A 95 2.76 1.43 -3.96
N GLN A 96 2.56 2.63 -4.51
CA GLN A 96 3.64 3.56 -4.91
C GLN A 96 3.48 4.94 -4.28
N HIS A 97 2.75 5.01 -3.17
CA HIS A 97 2.70 6.20 -2.34
C HIS A 97 3.39 5.92 -1.00
N PRO A 98 4.25 6.83 -0.52
CA PRO A 98 4.88 6.73 0.80
C PRO A 98 3.85 7.04 1.89
N GLY A 99 3.80 6.21 2.91
CA GLY A 99 2.85 6.34 4.01
C GLY A 99 2.72 5.05 4.83
N PRO A 100 2.19 5.12 6.05
CA PRO A 100 1.96 3.93 6.85
C PRO A 100 0.74 3.15 6.35
N ILE A 101 0.75 1.84 6.65
CA ILE A 101 -0.46 1.02 6.69
C ILE A 101 -0.86 0.81 8.14
N GLN A 102 -2.17 0.78 8.39
CA GLN A 102 -2.73 0.32 9.65
C GLN A 102 -3.91 -0.61 9.38
N VAL A 103 -4.13 -1.56 10.29
CA VAL A 103 -5.32 -2.41 10.27
C VAL A 103 -6.03 -2.34 11.61
N TYR A 104 -7.34 -2.13 11.55
CA TYR A 104 -8.22 -2.06 12.70
C TYR A 104 -9.29 -3.15 12.64
N MET A 105 -9.76 -3.58 13.79
CA MET A 105 -10.91 -4.46 13.92
C MET A 105 -11.99 -3.81 14.78
N SER A 106 -13.25 -4.05 14.44
CA SER A 106 -14.41 -3.63 15.24
C SER A 106 -15.48 -4.70 15.24
N ARG A 107 -15.85 -5.16 16.43
CA ARG A 107 -16.85 -6.22 16.60
C ARG A 107 -18.25 -5.68 16.31
N ALA A 108 -19.00 -6.40 15.48
CA ALA A 108 -20.40 -6.10 15.22
C ALA A 108 -21.26 -6.37 16.45
N THR A 109 -22.16 -5.44 16.76
CA THR A 109 -23.13 -5.67 17.85
C THR A 109 -24.03 -6.86 17.50
N GLY A 110 -24.17 -7.80 18.43
CA GLY A 110 -24.95 -9.02 18.21
C GLY A 110 -24.33 -9.99 17.19
N ASP A 111 -23.05 -9.79 16.83
CA ASP A 111 -22.34 -10.59 15.82
C ASP A 111 -23.08 -10.64 14.46
N ASP A 112 -23.62 -9.50 14.02
CA ASP A 112 -24.23 -9.32 12.70
C ASP A 112 -23.49 -8.24 11.90
N VAL A 113 -22.39 -8.62 11.26
CA VAL A 113 -21.58 -7.65 10.49
C VAL A 113 -22.27 -7.19 9.20
N ALA A 114 -23.28 -7.93 8.74
CA ALA A 114 -24.03 -7.60 7.52
C ALA A 114 -24.96 -6.38 7.72
N SER A 115 -25.42 -6.12 8.94
CA SER A 115 -26.17 -4.90 9.29
C SER A 115 -25.33 -3.82 9.98
N TYR A 116 -24.17 -4.19 10.53
CA TYR A 116 -23.30 -3.28 11.27
C TYR A 116 -22.69 -2.17 10.42
N ASP A 117 -22.73 -0.94 10.90
CA ASP A 117 -22.22 0.25 10.19
C ASP A 117 -20.82 0.70 10.64
N GLY A 118 -20.22 0.01 11.61
CA GLY A 118 -18.90 0.38 12.16
C GLY A 118 -18.93 1.48 13.24
N SER A 119 -20.09 1.85 13.79
CA SER A 119 -20.22 2.90 14.83
C SER A 119 -19.69 2.51 16.22
N GLY A 120 -19.41 1.23 16.42
CA GLY A 120 -18.83 0.69 17.65
C GLY A 120 -17.35 1.06 17.82
N ASP A 121 -16.70 0.35 18.71
CA ASP A 121 -15.31 0.61 19.07
C ASP A 121 -14.36 -0.11 18.11
N TRP A 122 -13.27 0.57 17.77
CA TRP A 122 -12.21 0.04 16.92
C TRP A 122 -10.93 -0.11 17.74
N PHE A 123 -10.18 -1.17 17.50
CA PHE A 123 -8.85 -1.38 18.03
C PHE A 123 -7.89 -1.70 16.89
N LYS A 124 -6.65 -1.22 16.98
CA LYS A 124 -5.61 -1.47 15.98
C LYS A 124 -5.00 -2.85 16.23
N VAL A 125 -4.82 -3.66 15.19
CA VAL A 125 -4.20 -5.00 15.28
C VAL A 125 -2.89 -5.12 14.52
N TYR A 126 -2.61 -4.17 13.63
CA TYR A 126 -1.38 -4.16 12.83
C TYR A 126 -1.05 -2.75 12.37
N GLU A 127 0.23 -2.46 12.24
CA GLU A 127 0.72 -1.28 11.52
C GLU A 127 2.06 -1.56 10.84
N LEU A 128 2.32 -0.81 9.77
CA LEU A 128 3.53 -0.89 8.99
C LEU A 128 4.02 0.52 8.67
N GLY A 129 5.22 0.85 9.13
CA GLY A 129 5.77 2.21 9.07
C GLY A 129 6.88 2.37 8.01
N ALA A 130 7.85 3.21 8.33
CA ALA A 130 9.01 3.47 7.50
C ALA A 130 10.29 2.87 8.11
N ASN A 131 11.21 2.44 7.24
CA ASN A 131 12.59 2.21 7.64
C ASN A 131 13.31 3.56 7.76
N PHE A 132 14.17 3.73 8.76
CA PHE A 132 14.91 4.98 8.98
C PHE A 132 16.41 4.83 8.65
N PRO A 133 17.10 5.91 8.25
CA PRO A 133 16.60 7.29 8.10
C PRO A 133 15.62 7.46 6.93
N MET A 134 14.74 8.45 7.01
CA MET A 134 13.76 8.73 5.95
C MET A 134 14.46 9.21 4.67
N GLU A 135 14.15 8.59 3.53
CA GLU A 135 14.64 9.04 2.22
C GLU A 135 13.63 9.98 1.55
N SER A 136 14.14 10.96 0.79
CA SER A 136 13.27 11.89 0.04
C SER A 136 12.47 11.21 -1.08
N SER A 137 12.88 10.01 -1.50
CA SER A 137 12.17 9.16 -2.45
C SER A 137 10.88 8.59 -1.85
N GLY A 138 10.85 8.36 -0.54
CA GLY A 138 9.76 7.66 0.15
C GLY A 138 9.71 6.14 -0.13
N GLU A 139 10.71 5.57 -0.81
CA GLU A 139 10.73 4.12 -1.12
C GLU A 139 11.12 3.26 0.10
N ASN A 140 11.63 3.89 1.14
CA ASN A 140 11.98 3.27 2.42
C ASN A 140 10.75 3.00 3.31
N TRP A 141 9.55 3.45 2.92
CA TRP A 141 8.31 3.03 3.54
C TRP A 141 8.10 1.54 3.27
N GLN A 142 7.85 0.75 4.33
CA GLN A 142 7.85 -0.71 4.20
C GLN A 142 6.70 -1.23 3.31
N VAL A 143 5.67 -0.42 3.07
CA VAL A 143 4.57 -0.71 2.15
C VAL A 143 4.97 -0.57 0.66
N TRP A 144 6.02 0.19 0.37
CA TRP A 144 6.39 0.55 -1.00
C TRP A 144 6.63 -0.68 -1.87
N GLY A 145 6.04 -0.68 -3.06
CA GLY A 145 6.17 -1.76 -4.02
C GLY A 145 5.37 -3.02 -3.68
N LYS A 146 4.65 -3.08 -2.55
CA LYS A 146 3.77 -4.22 -2.22
C LYS A 146 2.43 -4.08 -2.91
N ASN A 147 1.82 -5.21 -3.28
CA ASN A 147 0.43 -5.28 -3.77
C ASN A 147 -0.49 -6.08 -2.82
N ARG A 148 0.08 -6.57 -1.72
CA ARG A 148 -0.60 -7.33 -0.67
C ARG A 148 0.02 -6.97 0.67
N ILE A 149 -0.83 -6.76 1.67
CA ILE A 149 -0.41 -6.55 3.05
C ILE A 149 -0.95 -7.69 3.89
N ASP A 150 -0.05 -8.50 4.43
CA ASP A 150 -0.36 -9.61 5.32
C ASP A 150 -0.06 -9.26 6.76
N PHE A 151 -0.91 -9.77 7.65
CA PHE A 151 -0.71 -9.69 9.09
C PHE A 151 -1.33 -10.91 9.77
N GLN A 152 -0.82 -11.24 10.95
CA GLN A 152 -1.41 -12.27 11.77
C GLN A 152 -2.52 -11.66 12.62
N VAL A 153 -3.72 -12.24 12.57
CA VAL A 153 -4.78 -11.85 13.51
C VAL A 153 -4.32 -12.22 14.92
N PRO A 154 -4.25 -11.27 15.88
CA PRO A 154 -3.76 -11.59 17.21
C PRO A 154 -4.51 -12.78 17.83
N THR A 155 -3.78 -13.68 18.48
CA THR A 155 -4.34 -14.88 19.11
C THR A 155 -5.33 -14.57 20.24
N GLU A 156 -5.31 -13.34 20.72
CA GLU A 156 -6.12 -12.79 21.79
C GLU A 156 -7.46 -12.20 21.30
N VAL A 157 -7.66 -12.03 19.99
CA VAL A 157 -8.91 -11.47 19.44
C VAL A 157 -10.09 -12.38 19.82
N PRO A 158 -11.12 -11.89 20.53
CA PRO A 158 -12.27 -12.71 20.91
C PRO A 158 -13.05 -13.25 19.71
N SER A 159 -13.73 -14.39 19.88
CA SER A 159 -14.67 -14.87 18.87
C SER A 159 -15.78 -13.84 18.62
N GLY A 160 -16.22 -13.74 17.36
CA GLY A 160 -17.29 -12.83 16.94
C GLY A 160 -17.19 -12.43 15.47
N GLN A 161 -18.15 -11.64 15.01
CA GLN A 161 -18.11 -11.06 13.67
C GLN A 161 -17.55 -9.63 13.72
N TYR A 162 -16.61 -9.32 12.82
CA TYR A 162 -15.85 -8.09 12.80
C TYR A 162 -15.87 -7.43 11.44
N LEU A 163 -15.88 -6.10 11.45
CA LEU A 163 -15.26 -5.34 10.38
C LEU A 163 -13.76 -5.33 10.59
N VAL A 164 -13.01 -5.70 9.55
CA VAL A 164 -11.55 -5.56 9.49
C VAL A 164 -11.23 -4.47 8.47
N ARG A 165 -10.67 -3.35 8.92
CA ARG A 165 -10.41 -2.15 8.13
C ARG A 165 -8.92 -2.02 7.87
N ILE A 166 -8.49 -2.12 6.62
CA ILE A 166 -7.15 -1.69 6.20
C ILE A 166 -7.20 -0.21 5.81
N GLU A 167 -6.16 0.54 6.16
CA GLU A 167 -5.92 1.85 5.59
C GLU A 167 -4.47 2.09 5.21
N HIS A 168 -4.28 2.83 4.12
CA HIS A 168 -3.02 3.46 3.74
C HIS A 168 -3.15 4.97 3.81
N LEU A 169 -2.22 5.62 4.49
CA LEU A 169 -2.18 7.07 4.68
C LEU A 169 -1.06 7.66 3.83
N ALA A 170 -1.32 7.99 2.57
CA ALA A 170 -0.30 8.51 1.68
C ALA A 170 0.09 9.96 2.01
N LEU A 171 1.37 10.20 2.26
CA LEU A 171 1.94 11.44 2.78
C LEU A 171 2.77 12.23 1.76
N HIS A 172 2.73 11.84 0.48
CA HIS A 172 3.55 12.46 -0.56
C HIS A 172 3.17 13.94 -0.82
N ARG A 173 1.95 14.36 -0.45
CA ARG A 173 1.47 15.73 -0.63
C ARG A 173 1.63 16.53 0.66
N PRO A 174 2.47 17.59 0.67
CA PRO A 174 2.56 18.48 1.82
C PRO A 174 1.24 19.17 2.19
N SER A 175 0.30 19.28 1.25
CA SER A 175 -0.99 19.96 1.45
C SER A 175 -2.05 19.12 2.16
N GLY A 176 -1.82 17.81 2.37
CA GLY A 176 -2.80 16.94 3.01
C GLY A 176 -2.59 15.46 2.69
N THR A 177 -2.96 14.60 3.65
CA THR A 177 -2.92 13.15 3.48
C THR A 177 -3.98 12.66 2.49
N GLU A 178 -3.62 11.66 1.69
CA GLU A 178 -4.56 10.85 0.91
C GLU A 178 -4.88 9.55 1.66
N PHE A 179 -6.16 9.25 1.85
CA PHE A 179 -6.64 8.10 2.60
C PHE A 179 -7.19 7.04 1.63
N TYR A 180 -6.63 5.83 1.69
CA TYR A 180 -7.10 4.65 0.96
C TYR A 180 -7.50 3.58 1.95
N PHE A 181 -8.76 3.16 1.97
CA PHE A 181 -9.23 2.20 2.96
C PHE A 181 -10.47 1.44 2.48
N ASN A 182 -10.61 0.23 3.00
CA ASN A 182 -11.72 -0.69 2.75
C ASN A 182 -11.95 -1.57 3.99
N CYS A 183 -13.16 -2.14 4.12
CA CYS A 183 -13.51 -3.05 5.21
C CYS A 183 -13.89 -4.44 4.69
N ALA A 184 -13.35 -5.47 5.34
CA ALA A 184 -13.75 -6.86 5.17
C ALA A 184 -14.71 -7.32 6.28
N HIS A 185 -15.55 -8.30 5.95
CA HIS A 185 -16.38 -9.06 6.89
C HIS A 185 -15.66 -10.33 7.31
N VAL A 186 -15.39 -10.47 8.60
CA VAL A 186 -14.65 -11.62 9.14
C VAL A 186 -15.36 -12.18 10.36
N GLU A 187 -15.50 -13.50 10.43
CA GLU A 187 -15.91 -14.23 11.63
C GLU A 187 -14.70 -14.90 12.24
N VAL A 188 -14.34 -14.46 13.44
CA VAL A 188 -13.22 -15.03 14.20
C VAL A 188 -13.73 -16.14 15.09
N THR A 189 -13.08 -17.29 15.01
CA THR A 189 -13.16 -18.34 16.03
C THR A 189 -11.88 -18.32 16.86
N ASN A 190 -12.00 -18.11 18.17
CA ASN A 190 -10.89 -18.21 19.11
C ASN A 190 -11.12 -19.37 20.08
N THR A 191 -10.24 -20.39 20.01
CA THR A 191 -10.23 -21.54 20.93
C THR A 191 -9.18 -21.41 22.04
N GLY A 192 -8.40 -20.33 22.03
CA GLY A 192 -7.39 -19.99 23.03
C GLY A 192 -7.89 -18.99 24.07
N SER A 193 -6.96 -18.20 24.61
CA SER A 193 -7.25 -17.17 25.62
C SER A 193 -7.52 -15.84 24.95
N ALA A 194 -8.79 -15.47 24.83
CA ALA A 194 -9.17 -14.13 24.38
C ALA A 194 -8.86 -13.07 25.46
N LEU A 195 -8.50 -11.87 25.02
CA LEU A 195 -8.41 -10.67 25.86
C LEU A 195 -9.47 -9.66 25.41
N GLU A 196 -9.94 -8.85 26.35
CA GLU A 196 -10.76 -7.68 26.01
C GLU A 196 -9.90 -6.65 25.26
N PRO A 197 -10.32 -6.21 24.06
CA PRO A 197 -9.60 -5.17 23.34
C PRO A 197 -9.47 -3.87 24.15
N SER A 198 -8.27 -3.28 24.14
CA SER A 198 -7.91 -2.05 24.83
C SER A 198 -7.57 -0.92 23.86
N ASP A 199 -7.35 0.30 24.37
CA ASP A 199 -7.01 1.50 23.58
C ASP A 199 -7.99 1.76 22.42
N LEU A 200 -9.28 1.65 22.74
CA LEU A 200 -10.39 1.76 21.80
C LEU A 200 -10.55 3.18 21.26
N VAL A 201 -10.87 3.28 19.96
CA VAL A 201 -11.14 4.55 19.27
C VAL A 201 -12.43 4.49 18.46
N LYS A 202 -12.94 5.66 18.06
CA LYS A 202 -14.02 5.81 17.08
C LYS A 202 -13.48 6.17 15.71
N ILE A 203 -14.14 5.68 14.67
CA ILE A 203 -13.92 6.10 13.30
C ILE A 203 -15.29 6.55 12.75
N PRO A 204 -15.47 7.81 12.32
CA PRO A 204 -14.55 8.95 12.45
C PRO A 204 -14.21 9.32 13.91
N GLY A 205 -13.12 10.06 14.12
CA GLY A 205 -12.67 10.54 15.45
C GLY A 205 -11.26 10.10 15.86
N VAL A 206 -10.70 9.06 15.23
CA VAL A 206 -9.32 8.60 15.48
C VAL A 206 -8.27 9.62 15.02
N TYR A 207 -8.61 10.44 14.02
CA TYR A 207 -7.75 11.50 13.48
C TYR A 207 -8.50 12.84 13.44
N ASP A 208 -7.73 13.91 13.51
CA ASP A 208 -8.17 15.29 13.34
C ASP A 208 -7.12 16.12 12.57
N SER A 209 -7.39 17.41 12.37
CA SER A 209 -6.48 18.33 11.67
C SER A 209 -5.12 18.53 12.37
N THR A 210 -5.00 18.14 13.64
CA THR A 210 -3.79 18.30 14.47
C THR A 210 -2.99 17.01 14.64
N THR A 211 -3.46 15.89 14.06
CA THR A 211 -2.77 14.60 14.15
C THR A 211 -1.36 14.71 13.55
N GLU A 212 -0.35 14.47 14.38
CA GLU A 212 1.06 14.78 14.06
C GLU A 212 1.56 14.03 12.82
N GLY A 213 1.24 12.73 12.71
CA GLY A 213 1.69 11.86 11.61
C GLY A 213 1.01 12.10 10.25
N LEU A 214 0.05 13.02 10.16
CA LEU A 214 -0.65 13.34 8.91
C LEU A 214 -0.12 14.63 8.30
N SER A 215 -0.16 14.76 6.97
CA SER A 215 0.11 16.04 6.32
C SER A 215 -1.06 17.00 6.57
N PRO A 216 -0.80 18.29 6.85
CA PRO A 216 0.47 19.00 6.71
C PRO A 216 1.38 18.98 7.96
N ASN A 217 1.00 18.29 9.04
CA ASN A 217 1.75 18.29 10.31
C ASN A 217 3.07 17.48 10.20
N TYR A 218 3.07 16.38 9.43
CA TYR A 218 4.27 15.61 9.08
C TYR A 218 4.71 15.86 7.63
N SER A 219 6.03 15.94 7.43
CA SER A 219 6.67 16.01 6.12
C SER A 219 7.73 14.92 5.96
N ILE A 220 7.48 14.00 5.02
CA ILE A 220 8.42 12.92 4.66
C ILE A 220 9.73 13.44 4.04
N TYR A 221 9.74 14.68 3.53
CA TYR A 221 10.89 15.28 2.84
C TYR A 221 11.90 15.94 3.79
N SER A 222 11.64 15.88 5.10
CA SER A 222 12.48 16.54 6.12
C SER A 222 13.67 15.69 6.60
N GLY A 223 13.79 14.43 6.15
CA GLY A 223 14.87 13.52 6.57
C GLY A 223 14.72 13.05 8.03
N GLY A 224 13.48 12.88 8.50
CA GLY A 224 13.19 12.44 9.87
C GLY A 224 13.82 11.09 10.23
N THR A 225 14.13 10.91 11.51
CA THR A 225 14.65 9.66 12.09
C THR A 225 13.58 8.86 12.84
N SER A 226 12.35 9.37 12.86
CA SER A 226 11.18 8.72 13.42
C SER A 226 9.92 9.18 12.67
N TYR A 227 8.84 8.42 12.84
CA TYR A 227 7.52 8.75 12.34
C TYR A 227 6.51 8.57 13.48
N PRO A 228 5.73 9.61 13.82
CA PRO A 228 4.68 9.50 14.82
C PRO A 228 3.50 8.74 14.21
N MET A 229 3.51 7.40 14.35
CA MET A 229 2.40 6.54 13.92
C MET A 229 1.09 7.06 14.52
N PRO A 230 0.08 7.41 13.70
CA PRO A 230 -1.18 7.95 14.21
C PRO A 230 -2.05 6.84 14.82
N GLY A 231 -3.08 7.22 15.60
CA GLY A 231 -4.03 6.27 16.19
C GLY A 231 -3.53 5.58 17.47
N PRO A 232 -4.29 4.59 17.98
CA PRO A 232 -3.95 3.90 19.24
C PRO A 232 -2.78 2.94 19.05
N ALA A 233 -2.30 2.37 20.17
CA ALA A 233 -1.33 1.28 20.16
C ALA A 233 -1.92 -0.01 19.54
N ILE A 234 -1.06 -0.92 19.08
CA ILE A 234 -1.47 -2.24 18.61
C ILE A 234 -1.99 -3.09 19.78
N PHE A 235 -3.12 -3.76 19.57
CA PHE A 235 -3.67 -4.80 20.43
C PHE A 235 -3.11 -6.19 20.05
N PRO A 236 -2.76 -7.04 21.04
CA PRO A 236 -2.70 -6.73 22.47
C PRO A 236 -1.50 -5.82 22.78
N THR A 237 -1.62 -5.00 23.84
CA THR A 237 -0.55 -4.07 24.23
C THR A 237 0.78 -4.82 24.42
N GLY A 238 1.84 -4.34 23.78
CA GLY A 238 3.17 -4.95 23.83
C GLY A 238 3.43 -6.04 22.78
N SER A 239 2.51 -6.26 21.84
CA SER A 239 2.78 -7.07 20.66
C SER A 239 3.56 -6.28 19.61
N GLU A 240 4.73 -6.77 19.21
CA GLU A 240 5.41 -6.36 17.98
C GLU A 240 5.01 -7.34 16.88
N GLN A 241 4.19 -6.90 15.92
CA GLN A 241 3.90 -7.71 14.73
C GLN A 241 4.98 -7.46 13.67
N SER A 242 5.76 -8.50 13.37
CA SER A 242 6.68 -8.47 12.22
C SER A 242 5.88 -8.65 10.93
N ALA A 243 6.07 -7.77 9.95
CA ALA A 243 5.50 -7.95 8.62
C ALA A 243 6.01 -9.27 8.01
N THR A 244 5.10 -10.19 7.68
CA THR A 244 5.44 -11.37 6.89
C THR A 244 5.54 -10.94 5.44
N ASP A 245 6.72 -11.13 4.84
CA ASP A 245 7.01 -10.65 3.49
C ASP A 245 6.32 -11.53 2.45
N GLY A 246 5.05 -11.26 2.16
CA GLY A 246 4.24 -11.94 1.13
C GLY A 246 4.63 -11.63 -0.31
N SER A 247 5.87 -11.21 -0.57
CA SER A 247 6.35 -10.89 -1.91
C SER A 247 7.15 -12.07 -2.48
N SER A 248 6.51 -12.88 -3.33
CA SER A 248 7.21 -13.84 -4.17
C SER A 248 7.98 -13.09 -5.27
N THR A 249 9.17 -12.60 -4.95
CA THR A 249 10.18 -12.27 -5.96
C THR A 249 11.04 -13.51 -6.20
N THR A 250 10.87 -14.15 -7.35
CA THR A 250 11.82 -15.17 -7.83
C THR A 250 13.21 -14.52 -7.93
N PRO A 251 14.25 -15.04 -7.25
CA PRO A 251 15.60 -14.54 -7.45
C PRO A 251 16.10 -15.01 -8.82
N VAL A 252 16.35 -14.08 -9.74
CA VAL A 252 17.14 -14.35 -10.94
C VAL A 252 18.59 -14.54 -10.48
N ASN A 253 18.98 -15.79 -10.33
CA ASN A 253 20.34 -16.18 -9.97
C ASN A 253 21.24 -16.10 -11.23
N THR A 254 21.79 -14.93 -11.53
CA THR A 254 22.90 -14.83 -12.51
C THR A 254 24.21 -15.16 -11.81
N THR A 255 24.65 -16.39 -11.96
CA THR A 255 26.02 -16.83 -11.63
C THR A 255 27.01 -16.16 -12.59
N PRO A 256 28.16 -15.63 -12.12
CA PRO A 256 29.22 -15.16 -13.01
C PRO A 256 29.89 -16.34 -13.71
N GLY A 257 29.62 -16.49 -15.00
CA GLY A 257 30.30 -17.44 -15.87
C GLY A 257 31.77 -17.05 -16.07
N SER A 258 32.63 -18.01 -15.78
CA SER A 258 34.09 -18.01 -15.89
C SER A 258 34.62 -17.52 -17.24
N THR A 259 35.58 -16.58 -17.20
CA THR A 259 36.39 -16.14 -18.34
C THR A 259 37.35 -17.25 -18.79
N PRO A 260 37.47 -17.58 -20.09
CA PRO A 260 38.54 -18.43 -20.57
C PRO A 260 39.87 -17.66 -20.67
N THR A 261 40.93 -18.36 -20.29
CA THR A 261 42.34 -18.01 -20.28
C THR A 261 42.85 -17.43 -21.61
N ALA A 262 43.57 -16.32 -21.53
CA ALA A 262 44.29 -15.72 -22.65
C ALA A 262 45.55 -16.52 -23.00
N LEU A 263 45.74 -16.83 -24.29
CA LEU A 263 47.02 -17.18 -24.89
C LEU A 263 47.56 -15.94 -25.62
N ALA A 264 48.81 -15.59 -25.33
CA ALA A 264 49.54 -14.50 -25.96
C ALA A 264 50.18 -14.93 -27.29
N ALA A 265 50.19 -14.03 -28.29
CA ALA A 265 51.26 -13.89 -29.27
C ALA A 265 51.15 -12.55 -30.05
N GLU A 266 52.16 -11.71 -29.81
CA GLU A 266 52.98 -10.88 -30.71
C GLU A 266 52.40 -9.95 -31.82
N ASP A 267 52.68 -8.66 -31.58
CA ASP A 267 53.13 -7.55 -32.43
C ASP A 267 53.26 -7.72 -33.96
N THR A 268 52.66 -6.77 -34.71
CA THR A 268 53.37 -5.95 -35.72
C THR A 268 52.56 -4.70 -36.11
N GLY A 269 53.07 -3.51 -35.78
CA GLY A 269 53.27 -2.40 -36.74
C GLY A 269 52.11 -1.55 -37.31
N SER A 270 52.04 -0.30 -36.81
CA SER A 270 51.91 0.99 -37.55
C SER A 270 50.69 1.30 -38.45
N ALA A 271 49.92 2.36 -38.10
CA ALA A 271 49.92 3.67 -38.79
C ALA A 271 48.65 4.53 -38.56
N GLY A 272 48.85 5.81 -38.19
CA GLY A 272 48.10 6.99 -38.68
C GLY A 272 46.69 7.29 -38.12
N CYS A 273 46.50 8.25 -37.20
CA CYS A 273 46.35 9.71 -37.39
C CYS A 273 44.88 10.23 -37.48
N LYS A 274 44.53 11.09 -36.49
CA LYS A 274 43.78 12.37 -36.53
C LYS A 274 42.43 12.49 -35.79
N SER A 275 42.45 13.46 -34.88
CA SER A 275 41.35 14.28 -34.32
C SER A 275 40.53 14.97 -35.44
N VAL A 276 39.29 15.48 -35.27
CA VAL A 276 38.71 16.54 -34.40
C VAL A 276 37.16 16.59 -34.70
N PRO A 277 36.29 17.56 -34.31
CA PRO A 277 36.10 18.38 -33.09
C PRO A 277 34.64 18.38 -32.52
N LYS A 278 34.51 19.00 -31.32
CA LYS A 278 33.29 19.47 -30.67
C LYS A 278 32.57 20.57 -31.46
N PHE A 279 31.23 20.55 -31.50
CA PHE A 279 30.39 21.65 -31.99
C PHE A 279 29.75 22.45 -30.84
N SER A 280 29.93 23.77 -30.91
CA SER A 280 29.35 24.80 -30.03
C SER A 280 27.93 25.19 -30.44
N ARG A 281 27.02 25.35 -29.47
CA ARG A 281 25.66 25.89 -29.67
C ARG A 281 25.67 27.42 -29.81
N ARG A 282 24.99 27.95 -30.83
CA ARG A 282 24.58 29.36 -30.91
C ARG A 282 23.13 29.51 -30.46
N TYR A 283 22.90 30.52 -29.63
CA TYR A 283 21.59 31.09 -29.29
C TYR A 283 21.01 31.86 -30.47
N TYR A 284 19.69 31.82 -30.63
CA TYR A 284 18.92 32.89 -31.29
C TYR A 284 17.67 33.21 -30.47
N ARG A 285 17.51 34.50 -30.15
CA ARG A 285 16.29 35.13 -29.64
C ARG A 285 15.33 35.35 -30.81
N GLY A 286 14.05 35.12 -30.59
CA GLY A 286 12.95 35.54 -31.46
C GLY A 286 12.18 36.69 -30.82
N ASN A 287 11.74 37.62 -31.67
CA ASN A 287 10.78 38.70 -31.38
C ASN A 287 9.45 38.17 -30.88
#